data_AF-A0A9P3AYG8-F1
#
_entry.id   AF-A0A9P3AYG8-F1
#
_cell.length_a   1.000
_cell.length_b   1.000
_cell.length_c   1.000
_cell.angle_alpha   90.00
_cell.angle_beta   90.00
_cell.angle_gamma   90.00
#
_symmetry.space_group_name_H-M   'P 1'
#
loop_
_entity.id
_entity.type
_entity.pdbx_description
1 polymer ?
#
loop_
_entity_poly.entity_id
_entity_poly.type
_entity_poly.pdbx_seq_one_letter_code
_entity_poly.pdbx_strand_id
1 'polypeptide(L)'
;MPAKKKIPVSVARLTVGGKYQYPWHSIERGEAEFTPSFATCYFGGHKFTRVRGGTSHGGNYGGNYVGEDGDFYRITQHKDW
;
A
#
# COMPACT_ATOMS: atom_id res chain seq x y z
N MET A 1 11.50 10.37 -19.05
CA MET A 1 11.15 9.98 -17.67
C MET A 1 10.31 8.71 -17.76
N PRO A 2 10.59 7.65 -16.98
CA PRO A 2 9.85 6.41 -17.14
C PRO A 2 8.37 6.61 -16.70
N ALA A 3 7.43 6.19 -17.55
CA ALA A 3 6.01 6.48 -17.41
C ALA A 3 5.40 5.78 -16.18
N LYS A 4 4.56 6.50 -15.42
CA LYS A 4 3.79 5.91 -14.32
C LYS A 4 2.87 4.80 -14.83
N LYS A 5 2.65 3.76 -14.02
CA LYS A 5 1.77 2.63 -14.36
C LYS A 5 0.47 2.73 -13.57
N LYS A 6 -0.66 2.74 -14.28
CA LYS A 6 -2.00 2.62 -13.69
C LYS A 6 -2.34 1.15 -13.52
N ILE A 7 -2.64 0.72 -12.30
CA ILE A 7 -2.88 -0.68 -11.95
C ILE A 7 -4.06 -0.78 -10.98
N PRO A 8 -4.96 -1.75 -11.18
CA PRO A 8 -6.06 -2.01 -10.26
C PRO A 8 -5.53 -2.61 -8.98
N VAL A 9 -5.98 -2.11 -7.83
CA VAL A 9 -5.48 -2.51 -6.53
C VAL A 9 -6.58 -2.68 -5.50
N SER A 10 -6.25 -3.41 -4.44
CA SER A 10 -6.87 -3.24 -3.14
C SER A 10 -5.86 -2.67 -2.15
N VAL A 11 -6.25 -1.63 -1.43
CA VAL A 11 -5.46 -0.95 -0.40
C VAL A 11 -6.07 -1.27 0.96
N ALA A 12 -5.41 -2.11 1.74
CA ALA A 12 -5.83 -2.48 3.09
C ALA A 12 -5.00 -1.73 4.15
N ARG A 13 -5.64 -1.01 5.06
CA ARG A 13 -4.97 -0.33 6.18
C ARG A 13 -4.75 -1.31 7.33
N LEU A 14 -3.50 -1.56 7.70
CA LEU A 14 -3.11 -2.55 8.71
C LEU A 14 -2.96 -1.95 10.10
N THR A 15 -2.60 -0.67 10.21
CA THR A 15 -2.47 0.03 11.50
C THR A 15 -3.31 1.30 11.54
N VAL A 16 -3.71 1.68 12.76
CA VAL A 16 -4.30 2.98 13.07
C VAL A 16 -3.52 3.58 14.23
N GLY A 17 -2.83 4.70 13.96
CA GLY A 17 -1.94 5.31 14.95
C GLY A 17 -0.83 4.35 15.41
N GLY A 18 -0.28 3.57 14.48
CA GLY A 18 0.77 2.59 14.73
C GLY A 18 0.31 1.30 15.43
N LYS A 19 -0.97 1.16 15.79
CA LYS A 19 -1.52 -0.07 16.40
C LYS A 19 -2.17 -0.95 15.34
N TYR A 20 -1.79 -2.22 15.31
CA TYR A 20 -2.31 -3.18 14.34
C TYR A 20 -3.77 -3.57 14.55
N GLN A 21 -4.45 -3.75 13.43
CA GLN A 21 -5.86 -4.12 13.36
C GLN A 21 -5.99 -5.42 12.57
N TYR A 22 -6.58 -6.46 13.17
CA TYR A 22 -6.79 -7.75 12.52
C TYR A 22 -8.21 -7.85 11.93
N PRO A 23 -8.39 -8.34 10.68
CA PRO A 23 -7.34 -8.67 9.71
C PRO A 23 -6.75 -7.44 9.01
N TRP A 24 -7.50 -6.34 8.99
CA TRP A 24 -7.14 -4.97 8.60
C TRP A 24 -8.24 -4.03 9.13
N HIS A 25 -7.95 -2.75 9.27
CA HIS A 25 -8.95 -1.75 9.68
C HIS A 25 -9.97 -1.46 8.58
N SER A 26 -9.47 -1.25 7.37
CA SER A 26 -10.28 -0.94 6.19
C SER A 26 -9.63 -1.53 4.95
N ILE A 27 -10.42 -1.74 3.90
CA ILE A 27 -9.93 -2.13 2.57
C ILE A 27 -10.72 -1.38 1.50
N GLU A 28 -10.01 -0.74 0.59
CA GLU A 28 -10.57 0.00 -0.54
C GLU A 28 -10.05 -0.58 -1.84
N ARG A 29 -10.83 -0.48 -2.92
CA ARG A 29 -10.47 -0.95 -4.26
C ARG A 29 -10.54 0.18 -5.27
N GLY A 30 -9.68 0.14 -6.27
CA GLY A 30 -9.71 1.08 -7.38
C GLY A 30 -8.39 1.06 -8.16
N GLU A 31 -8.19 2.07 -9.01
CA GLU A 31 -6.97 2.23 -9.78
C GLU A 31 -5.93 3.05 -8.98
N ALA A 32 -4.70 2.55 -8.92
CA ALA A 32 -3.56 3.26 -8.36
C ALA A 32 -2.51 3.56 -9.43
N GLU A 33 -1.81 4.68 -9.26
CA GLU A 33 -0.64 5.02 -10.08
C GLU A 33 0.65 4.64 -9.36
N PHE A 34 1.51 3.87 -9.99
CA PHE A 34 2.81 3.48 -9.46
C PHE A 34 3.94 4.19 -10.19
N THR A 35 5.00 4.52 -9.43
CA THR A 35 6.29 4.81 -10.06
C THR A 35 6.83 3.54 -10.74
N PRO A 36 7.67 3.67 -11.77
CA PRO A 36 8.19 2.52 -12.53
C PRO A 36 8.91 1.46 -11.68
N SER A 37 9.54 1.88 -10.59
CA SER A 37 10.20 0.99 -9.60
C SER A 37 9.25 0.44 -8.54
N PHE A 38 7.96 0.81 -8.57
CA PHE A 38 6.96 0.53 -7.54
C PHE A 38 7.36 1.03 -6.14
N ALA A 39 8.29 1.99 -6.06
CA ALA A 39 8.71 2.57 -4.79
C ALA A 39 7.64 3.50 -4.19
N THR A 40 6.77 4.05 -5.05
CA THR A 40 5.70 4.96 -4.66
C THR A 40 4.41 4.55 -5.36
N CYS A 41 3.31 4.58 -4.62
CA CYS A 41 1.96 4.34 -5.10
C CYS A 41 1.10 5.57 -4.77
N TYR A 42 0.24 5.98 -5.69
CA TYR A 42 -0.74 7.04 -5.51
C TYR A 42 -2.14 6.45 -5.66
N PHE A 43 -2.99 6.61 -4.66
CA PHE A 43 -4.35 6.06 -4.65
C PHE A 43 -5.28 7.00 -3.89
N GLY A 44 -6.44 7.34 -4.45
CA GLY A 44 -7.43 8.20 -3.79
C GLY A 44 -6.89 9.59 -3.39
N GLY A 45 -5.88 10.12 -4.09
CA GLY A 45 -5.21 11.37 -3.72
C GLY A 45 -4.11 11.24 -2.66
N HIS A 46 -3.90 10.05 -2.09
CA HIS A 46 -2.88 9.79 -1.08
C HIS A 46 -1.61 9.18 -1.68
N LYS A 47 -0.46 9.49 -1.09
CA LYS A 47 0.84 8.91 -1.45
C LYS A 47 1.25 7.82 -0.46
N PHE A 48 1.67 6.67 -0.99
CA PHE A 48 2.19 5.56 -0.21
C PHE A 48 3.61 5.23 -0.67
N THR A 49 4.52 5.05 0.29
CA THR A 49 5.92 4.72 0.00
C THR A 49 6.20 3.28 0.38
N ARG A 50 6.81 2.51 -0.54
CA ARG A 50 7.12 1.11 -0.30
C ARG A 50 8.14 0.98 0.81
N VAL A 51 7.87 0.14 1.80
CA VAL A 51 8.80 -0.14 2.89
C VAL A 51 9.97 -0.95 2.34
N ARG A 52 11.21 -0.43 2.44
CA ARG A 52 12.42 -1.15 2.01
C ARG A 52 12.80 -2.20 3.06
N GLY A 53 13.08 -3.43 2.63
CA GLY A 53 13.46 -4.52 3.54
C GLY A 53 12.29 -5.19 4.29
N GLY A 54 11.04 -4.89 3.92
CA GLY A 54 9.86 -5.49 4.56
C GLY A 54 9.80 -7.00 4.32
N THR A 55 9.82 -7.77 5.41
CA THR A 55 9.59 -9.21 5.44
C THR A 55 8.21 -9.53 4.88
N SER A 56 8.16 -10.34 3.82
CA SER A 56 6.92 -10.82 3.20
C SER A 56 6.04 -11.65 4.15
N HIS A 57 6.48 -11.95 5.37
CA HIS A 57 5.76 -12.77 6.33
C HIS A 57 5.99 -12.26 7.76
N GLY A 58 4.98 -11.55 8.30
CA GLY A 58 4.62 -11.50 9.73
C GLY A 58 5.62 -10.93 10.76
N GLY A 59 5.49 -9.64 11.08
CA GLY A 59 5.85 -9.01 12.39
C GLY A 59 6.79 -7.79 12.29
N ASN A 60 6.70 -6.71 13.09
CA ASN A 60 5.67 -6.22 14.03
C ASN A 60 4.85 -5.11 13.35
N TYR A 61 3.88 -5.57 12.54
CA TYR A 61 2.81 -4.82 11.85
C TYR A 61 3.11 -4.28 10.44
N GLY A 62 4.19 -4.73 9.80
CA GLY A 62 4.66 -4.29 8.49
C GLY A 62 3.67 -4.48 7.33
N GLY A 63 3.21 -3.35 6.79
CA GLY A 63 2.56 -3.27 5.48
C GLY A 63 3.58 -3.26 4.34
N ASN A 64 3.10 -3.45 3.12
CA ASN A 64 3.95 -3.33 1.93
C ASN A 64 4.33 -1.87 1.68
N TYR A 65 3.55 -0.92 2.19
CA TYR A 65 3.74 0.53 2.04
C TYR A 65 3.40 1.25 3.36
N VAL A 66 3.96 2.46 3.52
CA VAL A 66 3.60 3.41 4.58
C VAL A 66 2.87 4.61 3.96
N GLY A 67 1.76 5.01 4.56
CA GLY A 67 1.00 6.20 4.18
C GLY A 67 1.62 7.48 4.72
N GLU A 68 1.10 8.63 4.28
CA GLU A 68 1.52 9.95 4.79
C GLU A 68 1.17 10.16 6.28
N ASP A 69 0.19 9.40 6.77
CA ASP A 69 -0.22 9.34 8.17
C ASP A 69 0.71 8.47 9.04
N GLY A 70 1.73 7.86 8.45
CA GLY A 70 2.66 6.96 9.13
C GLY A 70 2.12 5.56 9.40
N ASP A 71 0.88 5.26 8.97
CA ASP A 71 0.30 3.94 9.12
C ASP A 71 0.74 2.98 8.00
N PHE A 72 0.66 1.69 8.29
CA PHE A 72 1.07 0.64 7.38
C PHE A 72 -0.11 0.15 6.54
N TYR A 73 0.15 -0.04 5.26
CA TYR A 73 -0.83 -0.45 4.25
C TYR A 73 -0.33 -1.66 3.46
N ARG A 74 -1.24 -2.58 3.15
CA ARG A 74 -1.02 -3.65 2.18
C ARG A 74 -1.72 -3.28 0.88
N ILE A 75 -0.92 -3.03 -0.15
CA ILE A 75 -1.40 -2.76 -1.50
C ILE A 75 -1.20 -4.02 -2.33
N THR A 76 -2.30 -4.62 -2.78
CA THR A 76 -2.33 -5.82 -3.62
C THR A 76 -2.75 -5.43 -5.02
N GLN A 77 -1.95 -5.81 -6.03
CA GLN A 77 -2.25 -5.57 -7.44
C GLN A 77 -3.16 -6.67 -7.98
N HIS A 78 -4.11 -6.30 -8.82
CA HIS A 78 -4.98 -7.22 -9.55
C HIS A 78 -4.67 -7.10 -11.04
N LYS A 79 -4.73 -8.23 -11.76
CA LYS A 79 -4.51 -8.24 -13.22
C LYS A 79 -5.78 -7.90 -13.99
N ASP A 80 -6.92 -8.35 -13.47
CA ASP A 80 -8.24 -8.24 -14.08
C ASP A 80 -9.25 -8.05 -12.94
N TRP A 81 -10.24 -7.21 -13.18
CA TRP A 81 -11.24 -6.74 -12.23
C TRP A 81 -12.58 -6.80 -12.96
#